data_AF-V3YZ54-F1
#
_entry.id   AF-V3YZ54-F1
#
_cell.length_a   1.000
_cell.length_b   1.000
_cell.length_c   1.000
_cell.angle_alpha   90.00
_cell.angle_beta   90.00
_cell.angle_gamma   90.00
#
_symmetry.space_group_name_H-M   'P 1'
#
loop_
_entity.id
_entity.type
_entity.pdbx_description
1 polymer ?
#
loop_
_entity_poly.entity_id
_entity_poly.type
_entity_poly.pdbx_seq_one_letter_code
_entity_poly.pdbx_strand_id
1 'polypeptide(L)'
;MLEPGFNGTCTSTTGCLSNLTCLSVTEMEGTCGCDNTQYHNDNNCIPKGGYGDSCITTADSCNVVNGSCYMTKCSCNENYYTDNNMCNSVDGLKPTGVGIEGTATSSNVTIKWTVPTKDSIQSFNIKGNGPNIEKTQLNKNFTAVTIAGLTPNTQYTDIKVETVVKTDRNSSLVVTSDPPFINFTTSSPDGERLGVEGLYRNNNQCNNDSNNNNTIKLVSIQTTISVIMIKILCGAY
;
A
#
# COMPACT_ATOMS: atom_id res chain seq x y z
N MET A 1 63.30 0.37 -7.92
CA MET A 1 62.21 1.30 -7.52
C MET A 1 61.28 0.49 -6.62
N LEU A 2 60.80 1.06 -5.51
CA LEU A 2 59.78 0.41 -4.69
C LEU A 2 58.44 0.56 -5.40
N GLU A 3 57.69 -0.52 -5.52
CA GLU A 3 56.33 -0.46 -6.06
C GLU A 3 55.42 0.29 -5.06
N PRO A 4 54.61 1.25 -5.53
CA PRO A 4 53.68 1.99 -4.69
C PRO A 4 52.58 1.10 -4.10
N GLY A 5 52.22 1.34 -2.83
CA GLY A 5 51.07 0.71 -2.17
C GLY A 5 49.73 1.37 -2.55
N PHE A 6 48.66 1.03 -1.83
CA PHE A 6 47.32 1.59 -2.08
C PHE A 6 47.33 3.12 -2.01
N ASN A 7 46.63 3.77 -2.95
CA ASN A 7 46.66 5.22 -3.20
C ASN A 7 48.02 5.80 -3.63
N GLY A 8 49.04 4.97 -3.87
CA GLY A 8 50.31 5.43 -4.42
C GLY A 8 50.25 5.69 -5.92
N THR A 9 51.09 6.61 -6.40
CA THR A 9 51.18 6.95 -7.82
C THR A 9 51.87 5.84 -8.59
N CYS A 10 51.24 5.35 -9.65
CA CYS A 10 51.78 4.35 -10.57
C CYS A 10 51.93 4.92 -11.98
N THR A 11 52.83 4.31 -12.74
CA THR A 11 53.05 4.56 -14.17
C THR A 11 53.03 3.23 -14.91
N SER A 12 53.03 3.26 -16.24
CA SER A 12 53.19 2.05 -17.08
C SER A 12 54.46 1.26 -16.79
N THR A 13 55.47 1.90 -16.17
CA THR A 13 56.77 1.30 -15.84
C THR A 13 56.93 0.91 -14.37
N THR A 14 56.23 1.56 -13.44
CA THR A 14 56.45 1.36 -11.98
C THR A 14 55.54 0.30 -11.37
N GLY A 15 54.39 0.00 -11.98
CA GLY A 15 53.44 -0.98 -11.45
C GLY A 15 52.84 -0.59 -10.09
N CYS A 16 52.19 -1.53 -9.42
CA CYS A 16 51.62 -1.39 -8.08
C CYS A 16 51.98 -2.62 -7.23
N LEU A 17 52.07 -2.43 -5.92
CA LEU A 17 52.38 -3.51 -4.99
C LEU A 17 51.26 -4.57 -4.94
N SER A 18 51.63 -5.85 -4.81
CA SER A 18 50.70 -6.97 -4.64
C SER A 18 49.72 -7.13 -5.82
N ASN A 19 48.42 -7.25 -5.56
CA ASN A 19 47.37 -7.41 -6.57
C ASN A 19 46.60 -6.12 -6.85
N LEU A 20 47.17 -4.97 -6.51
CA LEU A 20 46.62 -3.66 -6.84
C LEU A 20 46.70 -3.42 -8.35
N THR A 21 45.74 -2.69 -8.89
CA THR A 21 45.68 -2.26 -10.30
C THR A 21 45.97 -0.76 -10.38
N CYS A 22 46.67 -0.32 -11.42
CA CYS A 22 46.88 1.10 -11.68
C CYS A 22 45.61 1.72 -12.29
N LEU A 23 44.77 2.34 -11.47
CA LEU A 23 43.49 2.95 -11.85
C LEU A 23 43.69 4.39 -12.34
N SER A 24 42.94 4.80 -13.37
CA SER A 24 43.00 6.12 -14.03
C SER A 24 44.34 6.42 -14.71
N VAL A 25 44.53 5.93 -15.94
CA VAL A 25 45.62 6.37 -16.81
C VAL A 25 45.19 7.60 -17.62
N THR A 26 45.32 8.78 -17.05
CA THR A 26 45.48 9.99 -17.89
C THR A 26 46.92 10.00 -18.40
N GLU A 27 47.13 9.20 -19.44
CA GLU A 27 48.29 9.03 -20.33
C GLU A 27 49.71 8.84 -19.74
N MET A 28 50.01 9.18 -18.48
CA MET A 28 51.35 8.93 -17.88
C MET A 28 51.36 8.58 -16.39
N GLU A 29 50.32 8.92 -15.63
CA GLU A 29 50.24 8.64 -14.19
C GLU A 29 48.85 8.13 -13.82
N GLY A 30 48.80 7.18 -12.88
CA GLY A 30 47.58 6.66 -12.28
C GLY A 30 47.75 6.42 -10.78
N THR A 31 46.74 5.83 -10.15
CA THR A 31 46.73 5.54 -8.72
C THR A 31 46.49 4.06 -8.47
N CYS A 32 47.31 3.45 -7.61
CA CYS A 32 47.15 2.05 -7.23
C CYS A 32 45.89 1.85 -6.39
N GLY A 33 44.98 1.00 -6.86
CA GLY A 33 43.74 0.68 -6.16
C GLY A 33 43.19 -0.67 -6.58
N CYS A 34 42.01 -1.00 -6.08
CA CYS A 34 41.29 -2.20 -6.47
C CYS A 34 40.28 -1.91 -7.57
N ASP A 35 40.13 -2.83 -8.51
CA ASP A 35 39.02 -2.79 -9.46
C ASP A 35 37.66 -2.74 -8.72
N ASN A 36 36.60 -2.27 -9.37
CA ASN A 36 35.28 -2.10 -8.77
C ASN A 36 34.66 -3.42 -8.26
N THR A 37 35.14 -4.57 -8.74
CA THR A 37 34.75 -5.92 -8.30
C THR A 37 35.42 -6.36 -7.00
N GLN A 38 36.39 -5.59 -6.50
CA GLN A 38 37.21 -5.89 -5.33
C GLN A 38 37.18 -4.74 -4.33
N TYR A 39 37.54 -5.04 -3.08
CA TYR A 39 37.73 -4.04 -2.03
C TYR A 39 39.13 -4.15 -1.43
N HIS A 40 39.65 -3.04 -0.92
CA HIS A 40 40.96 -2.99 -0.30
C HIS A 40 40.90 -3.45 1.16
N ASN A 41 41.76 -4.39 1.52
CA ASN A 41 41.98 -4.85 2.90
C ASN A 41 43.46 -5.18 3.11
N ASP A 42 44.12 -4.49 4.05
CA ASP A 42 45.53 -4.72 4.43
C ASP A 42 46.49 -4.92 3.22
N ASN A 43 46.48 -3.98 2.26
CA ASN A 43 47.28 -3.99 1.02
C ASN A 43 46.93 -5.08 -0.01
N ASN A 44 45.79 -5.75 0.14
CA ASN A 44 45.28 -6.70 -0.83
C ASN A 44 43.93 -6.25 -1.37
N CYS A 45 43.67 -6.56 -2.64
CA CYS A 45 42.35 -6.50 -3.22
C CYS A 45 41.65 -7.84 -3.05
N ILE A 46 40.53 -7.83 -2.32
CA ILE A 46 39.72 -9.01 -2.03
C ILE A 46 38.45 -8.93 -2.88
N PRO A 47 38.01 -10.01 -3.54
CA PRO A 47 36.72 -10.03 -4.24
C PRO A 47 35.57 -9.63 -3.33
N LYS A 48 34.69 -8.75 -3.82
CA LYS A 48 33.47 -8.39 -3.11
C LYS A 48 32.49 -9.57 -3.10
N GLY A 49 31.79 -9.76 -1.99
CA GLY A 49 30.79 -10.82 -1.80
C GLY A 49 29.43 -10.48 -2.41
N GLY A 50 28.69 -11.49 -2.83
CA GLY A 50 27.29 -11.38 -3.24
C GLY A 50 26.35 -11.29 -2.02
N TYR A 51 25.05 -11.28 -2.28
CA TYR A 51 24.04 -11.24 -1.22
C TYR A 51 24.17 -12.44 -0.26
N GLY A 52 24.17 -12.18 1.04
CA GLY A 52 24.31 -13.18 2.10
C GLY A 52 25.74 -13.59 2.42
N ASP A 53 26.72 -13.23 1.58
CA ASP A 53 28.13 -13.50 1.82
C ASP A 53 28.67 -12.69 3.00
N SER A 54 29.72 -13.21 3.64
CA SER A 54 30.40 -12.50 4.72
C SER A 54 31.10 -11.24 4.21
N CYS A 55 31.06 -10.19 5.03
CA CYS A 55 31.59 -8.88 4.67
C CYS A 55 32.22 -8.18 5.88
N ILE A 56 33.04 -7.17 5.60
CA ILE A 56 33.70 -6.32 6.60
C ILE A 56 33.03 -4.95 6.56
N THR A 57 32.54 -4.48 7.71
CA THR A 57 31.72 -3.25 7.81
C THR A 57 32.48 -1.96 7.56
N THR A 58 33.81 -1.97 7.67
CA THR A 58 34.68 -0.81 7.42
C THR A 58 35.10 -0.67 5.95
N ALA A 59 34.68 -1.59 5.08
CA ALA A 59 35.04 -1.61 3.67
C ALA A 59 33.81 -1.85 2.78
N ASP A 60 33.88 -1.38 1.53
CA ASP A 60 32.87 -1.67 0.50
C ASP A 60 33.01 -3.10 -0.04
N SER A 61 32.78 -4.08 0.83
CA SER A 61 33.06 -5.49 0.60
C SER A 61 31.92 -6.25 -0.10
N CYS A 62 30.87 -5.54 -0.54
CA CYS A 62 29.67 -6.15 -1.11
C CYS A 62 29.47 -5.74 -2.58
N ASN A 63 29.25 -6.74 -3.44
CA ASN A 63 28.87 -6.58 -4.83
C ASN A 63 27.36 -6.77 -5.01
N VAL A 64 26.58 -6.01 -4.24
CA VAL A 64 25.12 -6.08 -4.26
C VAL A 64 24.60 -4.69 -4.59
N VAL A 65 23.93 -4.55 -5.74
CA VAL A 65 23.29 -3.29 -6.12
C VAL A 65 22.24 -2.93 -5.07
N ASN A 66 22.28 -1.70 -4.55
CA ASN A 66 21.46 -1.26 -3.41
C ASN A 66 21.62 -2.11 -2.14
N GLY A 67 22.77 -2.78 -1.99
CA GLY A 67 23.16 -3.48 -0.77
C GLY A 67 24.45 -2.92 -0.18
N SER A 68 24.72 -3.29 1.06
CA SER A 68 25.98 -3.03 1.74
C SER A 68 26.17 -4.01 2.90
N CYS A 69 27.34 -3.96 3.52
CA CYS A 69 27.65 -4.82 4.64
C CYS A 69 26.81 -4.47 5.88
N TYR A 70 25.98 -5.40 6.35
CA TYR A 70 25.15 -5.25 7.54
C TYR A 70 25.25 -6.50 8.41
N MET A 71 25.59 -6.34 9.69
CA MET A 71 25.82 -7.46 10.63
C MET A 71 26.71 -8.56 10.03
N THR A 72 27.86 -8.15 9.47
CA THR A 72 28.86 -9.03 8.82
C THR A 72 28.36 -9.83 7.61
N LYS A 73 27.19 -9.49 7.04
CA LYS A 73 26.70 -10.05 5.78
C LYS A 73 26.28 -8.99 4.76
N CYS A 74 26.53 -9.25 3.49
CA CYS A 74 26.02 -8.40 2.42
C CYS A 74 24.51 -8.50 2.36
N SER A 75 23.85 -7.38 2.63
CA SER A 75 22.39 -7.29 2.78
C SER A 75 21.86 -6.06 2.07
N CYS A 76 20.57 -6.02 1.78
CA CYS A 76 19.94 -4.86 1.18
C CYS A 76 19.99 -3.63 2.09
N ASN A 77 20.09 -2.45 1.48
CA ASN A 77 20.05 -1.17 2.17
C ASN A 77 18.65 -0.90 2.77
N GLU A 78 18.55 0.16 3.57
CA GLU A 78 17.25 0.63 4.07
C GLU A 78 16.31 0.96 2.92
N ASN A 79 15.02 0.67 3.08
CA ASN A 79 13.99 0.81 2.04
C ASN A 79 14.18 -0.12 0.82
N TYR A 80 15.00 -1.17 0.95
CA TYR A 80 15.06 -2.25 -0.02
C TYR A 80 14.70 -3.58 0.64
N TYR A 81 14.05 -4.45 -0.13
CA TYR A 81 13.74 -5.82 0.25
C TYR A 81 14.46 -6.80 -0.68
N THR A 82 14.73 -7.98 -0.16
CA THR A 82 15.37 -9.05 -0.93
C THR A 82 14.33 -9.86 -1.69
N ASP A 83 14.57 -10.06 -2.98
CA ASP A 83 13.84 -11.00 -3.85
C ASP A 83 14.82 -11.62 -4.83
N ASN A 84 14.91 -12.96 -4.85
CA ASN A 84 15.89 -13.71 -5.62
C ASN A 84 17.34 -13.19 -5.47
N ASN A 85 17.77 -12.93 -4.24
CA ASN A 85 19.10 -12.39 -3.90
C ASN A 85 19.40 -11.00 -4.50
N MET A 86 18.38 -10.29 -4.99
CA MET A 86 18.48 -8.92 -5.48
C MET A 86 17.73 -7.96 -4.56
N CYS A 87 18.27 -6.75 -4.42
CA CYS A 87 17.66 -5.70 -3.62
C CYS A 87 16.72 -4.85 -4.47
N ASN A 88 15.44 -4.88 -4.11
CA ASN A 88 14.36 -4.20 -4.81
C ASN A 88 13.78 -3.11 -3.92
N SER A 89 13.44 -1.95 -4.50
CA SER A 89 12.86 -0.85 -3.72
C SER A 89 11.49 -1.23 -3.17
N VAL A 90 11.24 -0.90 -1.91
CA VAL A 90 9.93 -1.09 -1.27
C VAL A 90 8.85 -0.17 -1.84
N ASP A 91 9.23 0.88 -2.59
CA ASP A 91 8.26 1.76 -3.27
C ASP A 91 7.38 0.99 -4.27
N GLY A 92 7.92 -0.06 -4.89
CA GLY A 92 7.15 -0.97 -5.76
C GLY A 92 6.09 -1.80 -5.02
N LEU A 93 6.10 -1.78 -3.69
CA LEU A 93 5.14 -2.49 -2.83
C LEU A 93 4.11 -1.55 -2.18
N LYS A 94 4.10 -0.27 -2.57
CA LYS A 94 3.03 0.65 -2.16
C LYS A 94 1.69 0.17 -2.72
N PRO A 95 0.62 0.14 -1.91
CA PRO A 95 -0.71 -0.11 -2.43
C PRO A 95 -1.12 0.96 -3.44
N THR A 96 -1.70 0.54 -4.55
CA THR A 96 -2.18 1.38 -5.64
C THR A 96 -3.66 1.11 -5.91
N GLY A 97 -4.34 2.01 -6.63
CA GLY A 97 -5.77 1.85 -6.94
C GLY A 97 -6.64 1.75 -5.68
N VAL A 98 -6.21 2.40 -4.60
CA VAL A 98 -6.88 2.39 -3.30
C VAL A 98 -8.23 3.12 -3.45
N GLY A 99 -9.34 2.40 -3.27
CA GLY A 99 -10.67 2.94 -3.49
C GLY A 99 -11.77 2.22 -2.71
N ILE A 100 -12.98 2.75 -2.79
CA ILE A 100 -14.19 2.11 -2.25
C ILE A 100 -14.80 1.24 -3.33
N GLU A 101 -15.09 0.00 -2.98
CA GLU A 101 -15.88 -0.91 -3.82
C GLU A 101 -17.36 -0.76 -3.47
N GLY A 102 -18.17 -0.36 -4.46
CA GLY A 102 -19.60 -0.13 -4.27
C GLY A 102 -19.91 1.20 -3.59
N THR A 103 -20.96 1.21 -2.76
CA THR A 103 -21.41 2.41 -2.03
C THR A 103 -21.21 2.19 -0.54
N ALA A 104 -20.62 3.18 0.15
CA ALA A 104 -20.57 3.17 1.60
C ALA A 104 -22.01 3.15 2.14
N THR A 105 -22.32 2.17 2.98
CA THR A 105 -23.64 2.07 3.62
C THR A 105 -23.62 2.85 4.94
N SER A 106 -24.74 2.78 5.67
CA SER A 106 -24.84 3.36 7.00
C SER A 106 -23.95 2.72 8.05
N SER A 107 -23.42 1.51 7.80
CA SER A 107 -22.68 0.74 8.81
C SER A 107 -21.43 0.06 8.27
N ASN A 108 -21.22 0.02 6.96
CA ASN A 108 -20.07 -0.65 6.37
C ASN A 108 -19.56 0.02 5.09
N VAL A 109 -18.29 -0.24 4.79
CA VAL A 109 -17.63 0.13 3.54
C VAL A 109 -16.65 -0.97 3.15
N THR A 110 -16.51 -1.26 1.87
CA THR A 110 -15.46 -2.15 1.36
C THR A 110 -14.35 -1.31 0.74
N ILE A 111 -13.15 -1.42 1.27
CA ILE A 111 -11.94 -0.77 0.73
C ILE A 111 -11.18 -1.80 -0.09
N LYS A 112 -10.74 -1.41 -1.28
CA LYS A 112 -10.01 -2.25 -2.24
C LYS A 112 -8.71 -1.58 -2.65
N TRP A 113 -7.68 -2.37 -2.94
CA TRP A 113 -6.37 -1.93 -3.41
C TRP A 113 -5.71 -2.98 -4.30
N THR A 114 -4.62 -2.60 -4.96
CA THR A 114 -3.77 -3.48 -5.76
C THR A 114 -2.32 -3.34 -5.30
N VAL A 115 -1.61 -4.47 -5.24
CA VAL A 115 -0.19 -4.54 -4.89
C VAL A 115 0.42 -5.81 -5.48
N PRO A 116 1.68 -5.81 -5.92
CA PRO A 116 2.34 -7.01 -6.41
C PRO A 116 2.40 -8.10 -5.33
N THR A 117 2.21 -9.36 -5.71
CA THR A 117 2.39 -10.50 -4.80
C THR A 117 3.88 -10.76 -4.60
N LYS A 118 4.37 -10.56 -3.37
CA LYS A 118 5.76 -10.81 -2.98
C LYS A 118 5.81 -11.47 -1.61
N ASP A 119 6.74 -12.40 -1.42
CA ASP A 119 6.92 -13.09 -0.13
C ASP A 119 7.40 -12.17 0.98
N SER A 120 8.06 -11.07 0.62
CA SER A 120 8.50 -10.03 1.55
C SER A 120 7.34 -9.23 2.14
N ILE A 121 6.14 -9.28 1.55
CA ILE A 121 4.93 -8.70 2.15
C ILE A 121 4.45 -9.62 3.27
N GLN A 122 4.31 -9.05 4.47
CA GLN A 122 3.82 -9.79 5.64
C GLN A 122 2.33 -9.59 5.88
N SER A 123 1.87 -8.35 5.72
CA SER A 123 0.47 -7.98 5.99
C SER A 123 0.14 -6.60 5.43
N PHE A 124 -1.13 -6.20 5.54
CA PHE A 124 -1.58 -4.84 5.29
C PHE A 124 -2.16 -4.20 6.56
N ASN A 125 -2.08 -2.88 6.62
CA ASN A 125 -2.83 -2.08 7.58
C ASN A 125 -3.76 -1.12 6.83
N ILE A 126 -4.82 -0.71 7.50
CA ILE A 126 -5.66 0.41 7.09
C ILE A 126 -5.58 1.45 8.19
N LYS A 127 -5.32 2.69 7.79
CA LYS A 127 -5.24 3.86 8.67
C LYS A 127 -6.26 4.89 8.21
N GLY A 128 -6.74 5.69 9.16
CA GLY A 128 -7.70 6.75 8.90
C GLY A 128 -8.40 7.16 10.18
N ASN A 129 -9.29 8.15 10.09
CA ASN A 129 -9.98 8.66 11.27
C ASN A 129 -11.13 7.73 11.71
N GLY A 130 -11.24 7.44 13.00
CA GLY A 130 -12.42 6.82 13.61
C GLY A 130 -12.24 5.40 14.15
N PRO A 131 -13.09 5.00 15.11
CA PRO A 131 -12.84 3.87 16.01
C PRO A 131 -12.83 2.49 15.34
N ASN A 132 -13.38 2.36 14.13
CA ASN A 132 -13.50 1.08 13.42
C ASN A 132 -12.71 1.02 12.11
N ILE A 133 -12.11 2.15 11.69
CA ILE A 133 -11.36 2.25 10.45
C ILE A 133 -10.02 1.54 10.56
N GLU A 134 -9.31 1.74 11.66
CA GLU A 134 -7.97 1.17 11.81
C GLU A 134 -8.04 -0.36 11.81
N LYS A 135 -7.30 -0.97 10.88
CA LYS A 135 -7.08 -2.41 10.80
C LYS A 135 -5.58 -2.65 10.75
N THR A 136 -5.11 -3.63 11.49
CA THR A 136 -3.69 -4.01 11.50
C THR A 136 -3.54 -5.49 11.17
N GLN A 137 -2.39 -5.84 10.60
CA GLN A 137 -2.03 -7.24 10.31
C GLN A 137 -3.07 -7.99 9.47
N LEU A 138 -3.69 -7.30 8.50
CA LEU A 138 -4.54 -7.94 7.51
C LEU A 138 -3.71 -8.94 6.69
N ASN A 139 -4.32 -10.07 6.33
CA ASN A 139 -3.65 -11.12 5.60
C ASN A 139 -3.02 -10.58 4.29
N LYS A 140 -1.76 -10.95 4.00
CA LYS A 140 -1.03 -10.51 2.80
C LYS A 140 -1.67 -10.87 1.45
N ASN A 141 -2.64 -11.79 1.45
CA ASN A 141 -3.39 -12.18 0.25
C ASN A 141 -4.64 -11.33 0.03
N PHE A 142 -4.99 -10.44 0.97
CA PHE A 142 -6.16 -9.57 0.81
C PHE A 142 -5.84 -8.40 -0.12
N THR A 143 -6.78 -8.14 -1.03
CA THR A 143 -6.81 -6.94 -1.89
C THR A 143 -8.05 -6.11 -1.64
N ALA A 144 -8.91 -6.55 -0.72
CA ALA A 144 -10.07 -5.81 -0.24
C ALA A 144 -10.42 -6.21 1.19
N VAL A 145 -11.05 -5.31 1.93
CA VAL A 145 -11.64 -5.60 3.25
C VAL A 145 -12.90 -4.79 3.48
N THR A 146 -13.91 -5.43 4.06
CA THR A 146 -15.12 -4.76 4.52
C THR A 146 -14.94 -4.31 5.97
N ILE A 147 -15.01 -3.01 6.20
CA ILE A 147 -15.06 -2.40 7.51
C ILE A 147 -16.52 -2.28 7.91
N ALA A 148 -16.89 -2.85 9.06
CA ALA A 148 -18.23 -2.78 9.62
C ALA A 148 -18.25 -1.93 10.92
N GLY A 149 -19.46 -1.62 11.41
CA GLY A 149 -19.66 -0.86 12.63
C GLY A 149 -19.41 0.63 12.47
N LEU A 150 -19.54 1.18 11.26
CA LEU A 150 -19.40 2.60 11.03
C LEU A 150 -20.59 3.37 11.61
N THR A 151 -20.34 4.61 12.03
CA THR A 151 -21.38 5.52 12.50
C THR A 151 -22.09 6.11 11.28
N PRO A 152 -23.43 6.10 11.21
CA PRO A 152 -24.17 6.75 10.13
C PRO A 152 -23.89 8.25 10.03
N ASN A 153 -24.06 8.83 8.84
CA ASN A 153 -23.90 10.27 8.58
C ASN A 153 -22.55 10.84 9.06
N THR A 154 -21.52 10.01 9.06
CA THR A 154 -20.18 10.38 9.56
C THR A 154 -19.20 10.44 8.40
N GLN A 155 -18.42 11.51 8.35
CA GLN A 155 -17.36 11.69 7.36
C GLN A 155 -16.07 11.02 7.84
N TYR A 156 -15.55 10.15 6.99
CA TYR A 156 -14.28 9.46 7.14
C TYR A 156 -13.30 10.03 6.11
N THR A 157 -12.10 10.40 6.55
CA THR A 157 -11.10 11.10 5.75
C THR A 157 -9.71 10.55 6.00
N ASP A 158 -8.82 10.82 5.05
CA ASP A 158 -7.41 10.45 5.14
C ASP A 158 -7.23 8.93 5.31
N ILE A 159 -8.07 8.15 4.62
CA ILE A 159 -8.02 6.69 4.67
C ILE A 159 -6.92 6.19 3.75
N LYS A 160 -5.98 5.41 4.30
CA LYS A 160 -4.77 4.92 3.65
C LYS A 160 -4.66 3.42 3.82
N VAL A 161 -4.05 2.77 2.84
CA VAL A 161 -3.63 1.37 2.95
C VAL A 161 -2.12 1.36 3.06
N GLU A 162 -1.61 0.58 4.00
CA GLU A 162 -0.17 0.41 4.22
C GLU A 162 0.20 -1.05 4.00
N THR A 163 1.35 -1.28 3.38
CA THR A 163 1.98 -2.60 3.29
C THR A 163 3.04 -2.73 4.36
N VAL A 164 3.00 -3.82 5.12
CA VAL A 164 4.06 -4.19 6.07
C VAL A 164 5.02 -5.16 5.37
N VAL A 165 6.27 -4.74 5.20
CA VAL A 165 7.30 -5.42 4.42
C VAL A 165 8.42 -5.90 5.34
N LYS A 166 8.84 -7.15 5.16
CA LYS A 166 10.06 -7.70 5.75
C LYS A 166 11.26 -7.29 4.90
N THR A 167 12.23 -6.65 5.52
CA THR A 167 13.54 -6.33 4.91
C THR A 167 14.65 -6.94 5.75
N ASP A 168 15.88 -6.93 5.25
CA ASP A 168 17.03 -7.49 5.98
C ASP A 168 17.35 -6.69 7.25
N ARG A 169 17.11 -5.38 7.23
CA ARG A 169 17.43 -4.45 8.32
C ARG A 169 16.24 -4.12 9.22
N ASN A 170 15.03 -4.33 8.74
CA ASN A 170 13.80 -4.07 9.48
C ASN A 170 12.76 -5.16 9.19
N SER A 171 12.36 -5.86 10.24
CA SER A 171 11.38 -6.94 10.14
C SER A 171 9.94 -6.46 9.97
N SER A 172 9.64 -5.16 10.08
CA SER A 172 8.28 -4.60 9.92
C SER A 172 8.32 -3.18 9.34
N LEU A 173 8.94 -3.00 8.17
CA LEU A 173 8.92 -1.70 7.49
C LEU A 173 7.53 -1.42 6.92
N VAL A 174 7.01 -0.21 7.14
CA VAL A 174 5.68 0.19 6.66
C VAL A 174 5.83 1.11 5.45
N VAL A 175 5.15 0.78 4.35
CA VAL A 175 5.05 1.65 3.17
C VAL A 175 3.59 2.00 2.90
N THR A 176 3.31 3.29 2.75
CA THR A 176 1.95 3.82 2.63
C THR A 176 1.60 4.08 1.17
N SER A 177 0.35 3.86 0.80
CA SER A 177 -0.20 4.27 -0.50
C SER A 177 0.04 5.76 -0.78
N ASP A 178 0.27 6.14 -2.03
CA ASP A 178 0.41 7.54 -2.39
C ASP A 178 -0.96 8.27 -2.44
N PRO A 179 -1.00 9.61 -2.28
CA PRO A 179 -2.21 10.40 -2.48
C PRO A 179 -2.79 10.28 -3.91
N PRO A 180 -4.11 10.55 -4.10
CA PRO A 180 -5.06 11.04 -3.10
C PRO A 180 -5.58 9.93 -2.18
N PHE A 181 -5.77 10.27 -0.91
CA PHE A 181 -6.35 9.36 0.08
C PHE A 181 -7.88 9.31 -0.04
N ILE A 182 -8.47 8.18 0.38
CA ILE A 182 -9.92 8.01 0.30
C ILE A 182 -10.59 8.88 1.38
N ASN A 183 -11.66 9.55 0.97
CA ASN A 183 -12.61 10.21 1.85
C ASN A 183 -14.02 9.72 1.49
N PHE A 184 -14.89 9.48 2.48
CA PHE A 184 -16.27 9.09 2.25
C PHE A 184 -17.18 9.48 3.41
N THR A 185 -18.48 9.47 3.16
CA THR A 185 -19.51 9.71 4.18
C THR A 185 -20.45 8.51 4.18
N THR A 186 -20.74 7.96 5.35
CA THR A 186 -21.75 6.93 5.51
C THR A 186 -23.14 7.54 5.37
N SER A 187 -24.06 6.85 4.71
CA SER A 187 -25.45 7.30 4.62
C SER A 187 -26.20 7.09 5.93
N SER A 188 -27.30 7.81 6.13
CA SER A 188 -28.25 7.48 7.21
C SER A 188 -28.89 6.13 6.90
N PRO A 189 -29.18 5.27 7.90
CA PRO A 189 -30.02 4.09 7.70
C PRO A 189 -31.48 4.43 7.41
N ASP A 190 -31.81 5.67 6.99
CA ASP A 190 -33.18 6.16 6.89
C ASP A 190 -34.00 5.20 6.04
N GLY A 191 -34.90 4.51 6.74
CA GLY A 191 -35.90 3.65 6.14
C GLY A 191 -36.57 4.43 5.03
N GLU A 192 -36.56 3.83 3.85
CA GLU A 192 -37.45 4.05 2.73
C GLU A 192 -38.63 4.98 3.09
N ARG A 193 -38.37 6.29 3.16
CA ARG A 193 -39.44 7.28 3.08
C ARG A 193 -39.85 7.17 1.64
N LEU A 194 -40.88 6.35 1.41
CA LEU A 194 -41.73 6.45 0.23
C LEU A 194 -41.88 7.94 -0.05
N GLY A 195 -41.26 8.38 -1.13
CA GLY A 195 -41.47 9.70 -1.67
C GLY A 195 -42.93 9.79 -2.09
N VAL A 196 -43.81 10.08 -1.15
CA VAL A 196 -45.13 10.63 -1.45
C VAL A 196 -44.90 12.12 -1.70
N GLU A 197 -44.25 12.43 -2.81
CA GLU A 197 -44.40 13.74 -3.40
C GLU A 197 -45.79 13.81 -4.03
N GLY A 198 -46.62 14.71 -3.50
CA GLY A 198 -47.81 15.18 -4.22
C GLY A 198 -49.15 14.54 -3.83
N LEU A 199 -49.55 14.57 -2.56
CA LEU A 199 -50.97 14.70 -2.22
C LEU A 199 -51.14 15.80 -1.18
N TYR A 200 -51.24 17.04 -1.67
CA TYR A 200 -51.94 18.11 -0.96
C TYR A 200 -53.34 17.60 -0.58
N ARG A 201 -53.53 17.18 0.68
CA ARG A 201 -54.88 17.08 1.24
C ARG A 201 -55.36 18.50 1.51
N ASN A 202 -56.17 19.02 0.59
CA ASN A 202 -57.11 20.06 0.96
C ASN A 202 -58.03 19.49 2.06
N ASN A 203 -58.07 20.18 3.19
CA ASN A 203 -59.13 20.03 4.17
C ASN A 203 -60.49 20.27 3.50
N ASN A 204 -61.50 19.56 3.99
CA ASN A 204 -62.94 19.67 3.71
C ASN A 204 -63.47 18.90 2.49
N GLN A 205 -63.86 17.64 2.71
CA GLN A 205 -65.24 17.15 2.58
C GLN A 205 -65.24 15.63 2.63
N CYS A 206 -65.71 15.05 3.73
CA CYS A 206 -66.34 13.73 3.67
C CYS A 206 -67.71 13.94 3.02
N ASN A 207 -67.75 13.98 1.69
CA ASN A 207 -69.02 13.96 0.97
C ASN A 207 -69.53 12.52 0.98
N ASN A 208 -70.69 12.37 1.61
CA ASN A 208 -71.38 11.11 1.80
C ASN A 208 -72.07 10.71 0.48
N ASP A 209 -71.29 10.43 -0.56
CA ASP A 209 -71.81 9.91 -1.82
C ASP A 209 -71.52 8.42 -1.90
N SER A 210 -72.53 7.66 -1.48
CA SER A 210 -72.65 6.22 -1.66
C SER A 210 -72.82 5.91 -3.15
N ASN A 211 -71.69 5.82 -3.86
CA ASN A 211 -71.45 5.05 -5.09
C ASN A 211 -70.28 5.69 -5.83
N ASN A 212 -69.10 5.07 -5.79
CA ASN A 212 -68.23 4.92 -6.96
C ASN A 212 -67.03 4.02 -6.66
N ASN A 213 -66.91 2.96 -7.46
CA ASN A 213 -65.73 2.12 -7.58
C ASN A 213 -64.54 2.96 -8.07
N ASN A 214 -63.76 3.52 -7.15
CA ASN A 214 -62.44 4.07 -7.50
C ASN A 214 -61.42 2.95 -7.56
N THR A 215 -61.21 2.42 -8.76
CA THR A 215 -60.06 1.58 -9.07
C THR A 215 -58.81 2.45 -9.10
N ILE A 216 -57.99 2.40 -8.04
CA ILE A 216 -56.67 3.01 -8.03
C ILE A 216 -55.77 2.19 -8.96
N LYS A 217 -55.43 2.73 -10.13
CA LYS A 217 -54.39 2.15 -11.00
C LYS A 217 -53.02 2.48 -10.43
N LEU A 218 -52.41 1.51 -9.76
CA LEU A 218 -50.99 1.53 -9.43
C LEU A 218 -50.19 1.22 -10.71
N VAL A 219 -49.41 2.20 -11.19
CA VAL A 219 -48.39 1.96 -12.22
C VAL A 219 -47.21 1.28 -11.54
N SER A 220 -47.03 -0.01 -11.84
CA SER A 220 -45.87 -0.78 -11.39
C SER A 220 -44.62 -0.30 -12.14
N ILE A 221 -43.67 0.26 -11.41
CA ILE A 221 -42.28 0.35 -11.86
C ILE A 221 -41.60 -0.91 -11.32
N GLN A 222 -41.10 -1.74 -12.24
CA GLN A 222 -40.43 -2.99 -11.90
C GLN A 222 -39.11 -2.72 -11.17
N THR A 223 -39.16 -2.75 -9.85
CA THR A 223 -38.12 -3.32 -9.01
C THR A 223 -38.82 -4.02 -7.85
N THR A 224 -38.46 -5.30 -7.65
CA THR A 224 -39.01 -6.24 -6.67
C THR A 224 -39.33 -5.59 -5.32
N ILE A 225 -40.62 -5.36 -5.05
CA ILE A 225 -41.14 -4.92 -3.75
C ILE A 225 -42.28 -5.85 -3.34
N SER A 226 -42.17 -6.37 -2.11
CA SER A 226 -43.22 -7.11 -1.40
C SER A 226 -44.51 -6.29 -1.32
N VAL A 227 -45.62 -6.86 -1.77
CA VAL A 227 -46.94 -6.20 -1.71
C VAL A 227 -47.39 -6.12 -0.25
N ILE A 228 -47.35 -4.92 0.34
CA ILE A 228 -47.97 -4.63 1.63
C ILE A 228 -49.44 -4.27 1.39
N MET A 229 -50.35 -5.13 1.82
CA MET A 229 -51.80 -4.84 1.80
C MET A 229 -52.13 -3.91 2.97
N ILE A 230 -52.42 -2.62 2.70
CA ILE A 230 -52.92 -1.68 3.70
C ILE A 230 -54.44 -1.78 3.75
N LYS A 231 -54.98 -2.34 4.84
CA LYS A 231 -56.43 -2.37 5.13
C LYS A 231 -56.81 -1.08 5.86
N ILE A 232 -57.50 -0.16 5.20
CA ILE A 232 -58.06 1.03 5.86
C ILE A 232 -59.41 0.63 6.48
N LEU A 233 -59.43 0.51 7.80
CA LEU A 233 -60.66 0.36 8.59
C LEU A 233 -61.21 1.75 8.92
N CYS A 234 -62.24 2.19 8.20
CA CYS A 234 -63.10 3.27 8.67
C CYS A 234 -64.12 2.66 9.65
N GLY A 235 -63.95 2.94 10.94
CA GLY A 235 -64.94 2.57 11.97
C GLY A 235 -66.14 3.52 11.92
N ALA A 236 -67.34 2.97 11.86
CA ALA A 236 -68.58 3.69 12.12
C ALA A 236 -68.86 3.63 13.64
N TYR A 237 -69.09 4.79 14.25
CA TYR A 237 -69.81 4.92 15.53
C TYR A 237 -71.28 5.16 15.23
#